data_AF-A0AA39Q6B4-F1
#
_entry.id   AF-A0AA39Q6B4-F1
#
_cell.length_a   1.000
_cell.length_b   1.000
_cell.length_c   1.000
_cell.angle_alpha   90.00
_cell.angle_beta   90.00
_cell.angle_gamma   90.00
#
_symmetry.space_group_name_H-M   'P 1'
#
loop_
_entity.id
_entity.type
_entity.pdbx_description
1 polymer ?
#
loop_
_entity_poly.entity_id
_entity_poly.type
_entity_poly.pdbx_seq_one_letter_code
_entity_poly.pdbx_strand_id
1 'polypeptide(L)'
;MSIPLQPELYRLSEDETVFFKSQTGIERDEELKTHIFTVQAEAYKAGLGPHQGSCELNCRSLFFQIRPYPCTVMLGISKYPSYQRFLAIGREREGAIYVEIGCCFGNGARKAVADGFPVHQIIATDLHSDFWRLGHKLFKSTPDSFPARFIAADILDFKDSSENSAYTAISEVQTLAQLRGSVSAIHAAAFFHLFDEEQQLQIGKTMAILLSSTPGSIIFGTHIGLPTKGYREAPIIRVGRTRSMFCHSPETWRSLWDGVIFLKGTVDLPDKSGAKFCILVWCITVR
;
A
#
# COMPACT_ATOMS: atom_id res chain seq x y z
N MET A 1 -20.03 7.99 15.30
CA MET A 1 -19.80 6.75 16.10
C MET A 1 -18.92 5.80 15.29
N SER A 2 -17.97 5.06 15.86
CA SER A 2 -17.21 4.05 15.09
C SER A 2 -18.12 2.89 14.68
N ILE A 3 -17.91 2.30 13.49
CA ILE A 3 -18.59 1.06 13.12
C ILE A 3 -18.04 -0.05 14.03
N PRO A 4 -18.88 -0.90 14.65
CA PRO A 4 -18.40 -1.95 15.55
C PRO A 4 -17.53 -2.98 14.81
N LEU A 5 -16.63 -3.63 15.56
CA LEU A 5 -15.91 -4.81 15.07
C LEU A 5 -16.89 -5.96 14.81
N GLN A 6 -16.62 -6.74 13.76
CA GLN A 6 -17.47 -7.83 13.29
C GLN A 6 -16.68 -9.14 13.30
N PRO A 7 -16.67 -9.87 14.44
CA PRO A 7 -15.95 -11.12 14.60
C PRO A 7 -16.19 -12.18 13.53
N GLU A 8 -17.37 -12.16 12.93
CA GLU A 8 -17.89 -13.14 11.97
C GLU A 8 -17.21 -13.03 10.60
N LEU A 9 -16.58 -11.89 10.35
CA LEU A 9 -15.93 -11.59 9.09
C LEU A 9 -14.41 -11.76 9.15
N TYR A 10 -13.88 -12.15 10.32
CA TYR A 10 -12.49 -12.58 10.45
C TYR A 10 -12.29 -13.87 9.67
N ARG A 11 -11.36 -13.81 8.71
CA ARG A 11 -10.91 -14.98 7.96
C ARG A 11 -9.51 -14.71 7.49
N LEU A 12 -8.55 -15.54 7.91
CA LEU A 12 -7.23 -15.62 7.30
C LEU A 12 -7.23 -16.75 6.27
N SER A 13 -6.55 -16.56 5.15
CA SER A 13 -6.13 -17.68 4.31
C SER A 13 -5.01 -18.48 5.00
N GLU A 14 -4.71 -19.66 4.48
CA GLU A 14 -3.67 -20.54 5.06
C GLU A 14 -2.29 -19.85 5.10
N ASP A 15 -1.92 -19.16 4.02
CA ASP A 15 -0.67 -18.40 3.94
C ASP A 15 -0.65 -17.17 4.87
N GLU A 16 -1.80 -16.49 5.02
CA GLU A 16 -1.95 -15.41 6.01
C GLU A 16 -1.75 -15.97 7.43
N THR A 17 -2.40 -17.08 7.77
CA THR A 17 -2.25 -17.75 9.06
C THR A 17 -0.79 -18.13 9.33
N VAL A 18 -0.14 -18.85 8.42
CA VAL A 18 1.26 -19.27 8.56
C VAL A 18 2.17 -18.06 8.78
N PHE A 19 1.99 -17.01 7.97
CA PHE A 19 2.77 -15.79 8.12
C PHE A 19 2.56 -15.13 9.48
N PHE A 20 1.31 -14.85 9.89
CA PHE A 20 1.06 -14.19 11.17
C PHE A 20 1.54 -15.00 12.37
N LYS A 21 1.39 -16.33 12.36
CA LYS A 21 1.98 -17.19 13.40
C LYS A 21 3.50 -17.07 13.44
N SER A 22 4.17 -17.16 12.29
CA SER A 22 5.63 -17.04 12.20
C SER A 22 6.14 -15.69 12.71
N GLN A 23 5.41 -14.60 12.46
CA GLN A 23 5.83 -13.25 12.85
C GLN A 23 5.51 -12.94 14.32
N THR A 24 4.45 -13.50 14.88
CA THR A 24 3.98 -13.19 16.23
C THR A 24 4.40 -14.21 17.30
N GLY A 25 4.76 -15.43 16.88
CA GLY A 25 4.97 -16.57 17.76
C GLY A 25 3.70 -17.09 18.43
N ILE A 26 2.51 -16.72 17.94
CA ILE A 26 1.23 -17.18 18.48
C ILE A 26 0.78 -18.41 17.70
N GLU A 27 0.83 -19.60 18.31
CA GLU A 27 0.54 -20.86 17.63
C GLU A 27 -0.95 -21.21 17.55
N ARG A 28 -1.77 -20.75 18.51
CA ARG A 28 -3.19 -21.08 18.58
C ARG A 28 -4.03 -20.08 17.79
N ASP A 29 -4.90 -20.58 16.91
CA ASP A 29 -5.73 -19.75 16.02
C ASP A 29 -6.63 -18.76 16.78
N GLU A 30 -7.25 -19.19 17.87
CA GLU A 30 -8.11 -18.32 18.69
C GLU A 30 -7.33 -17.23 19.43
N GLU A 31 -6.11 -17.52 19.87
CA GLU A 31 -5.23 -16.51 20.47
C GLU A 31 -4.78 -15.49 19.42
N LEU A 32 -4.41 -15.95 18.22
CA LEU A 32 -4.01 -15.08 17.13
C LEU A 32 -5.16 -14.17 16.69
N LYS A 33 -6.37 -14.74 16.56
CA LYS A 33 -7.59 -14.00 16.28
C LYS A 33 -7.85 -12.94 17.35
N THR A 34 -7.78 -13.31 18.63
CA THR A 34 -7.98 -12.38 19.75
C THR A 34 -6.98 -11.23 19.70
N HIS A 35 -5.69 -11.53 19.48
CA HIS A 35 -4.64 -10.53 19.35
C HIS A 35 -4.89 -9.55 18.21
N ILE A 36 -5.24 -10.05 17.02
CA ILE A 36 -5.58 -9.23 15.86
C ILE A 36 -6.77 -8.30 16.20
N PHE A 37 -7.81 -8.81 16.84
CA PHE A 37 -8.97 -8.01 17.24
C PHE A 37 -8.63 -6.95 18.29
N THR A 38 -7.74 -7.25 19.25
CA THR A 38 -7.27 -6.26 20.22
C THR A 38 -6.58 -5.09 19.51
N VAL A 39 -5.67 -5.38 18.57
CA VAL A 39 -4.97 -4.32 17.82
C VAL A 39 -5.94 -3.52 16.95
N GLN A 40 -6.92 -4.18 16.32
CA GLN A 40 -7.96 -3.50 15.57
C GLN A 40 -8.82 -2.57 16.43
N ALA A 41 -9.22 -3.03 17.62
CA ALA A 41 -10.01 -2.22 18.55
C ALA A 41 -9.23 -0.96 18.98
N GLU A 42 -7.92 -1.08 19.16
CA GLU A 42 -7.05 0.07 19.45
C GLU A 42 -6.91 1.01 18.26
N ALA A 43 -6.78 0.50 17.04
CA ALA A 43 -6.79 1.31 15.83
C ALA A 43 -8.10 2.12 15.74
N TYR A 44 -9.23 1.51 16.06
CA TYR A 44 -10.54 2.17 16.04
C TYR A 44 -10.65 3.27 17.09
N LYS A 45 -10.11 3.03 18.30
CA LYS A 45 -10.03 4.03 19.37
C LYS A 45 -9.10 5.19 19.00
N ALA A 46 -8.03 4.93 18.25
CA ALA A 46 -7.08 5.93 17.76
C ALA A 46 -7.61 6.72 16.54
N GLY A 47 -8.87 6.53 16.12
CA GLY A 47 -9.43 7.25 14.99
C GLY A 47 -9.08 6.67 13.61
N LEU A 48 -8.33 5.56 13.57
CA LEU A 48 -7.95 4.87 12.32
C LEU A 48 -9.05 3.93 11.82
N GLY A 49 -10.14 3.79 12.59
CA GLY A 49 -11.29 2.98 12.23
C GLY A 49 -12.29 3.71 11.32
N PRO A 50 -13.24 2.97 10.72
CA PRO A 50 -14.36 3.56 10.01
C PRO A 50 -15.31 4.26 10.99
N HIS A 51 -15.50 5.57 10.81
CA HIS A 51 -16.44 6.39 11.57
C HIS A 51 -17.76 6.64 10.82
N GLN A 52 -18.88 6.45 11.51
CA GLN A 52 -20.21 6.94 11.17
C GLN A 52 -20.21 8.47 11.39
N GLY A 53 -20.28 9.26 10.32
CA GLY A 53 -20.62 10.69 10.41
C GLY A 53 -19.75 11.71 9.65
N SER A 54 -18.47 11.48 9.41
CA SER A 54 -17.61 12.47 8.71
C SER A 54 -16.57 11.83 7.81
N CYS A 55 -16.16 12.60 6.82
CA CYS A 55 -15.58 12.20 5.54
C CYS A 55 -14.11 12.63 5.36
N GLU A 56 -13.34 12.74 6.44
CA GLU A 56 -11.98 13.31 6.36
C GLU A 56 -10.86 12.26 6.45
N LEU A 57 -11.15 11.10 7.06
CA LEU A 57 -10.18 10.00 7.16
C LEU A 57 -10.36 9.07 5.96
N ASN A 58 -9.60 9.36 4.91
CA ASN A 58 -9.50 8.67 3.63
C ASN A 58 -9.01 7.20 3.74
N CYS A 59 -9.33 6.44 4.79
CA CYS A 59 -9.02 5.01 4.91
C CYS A 59 -10.23 4.11 4.64
N ARG A 60 -11.03 4.40 3.60
CA ARG A 60 -12.32 3.71 3.33
C ARG A 60 -12.36 3.05 1.95
N SER A 61 -11.65 1.95 1.79
CA SER A 61 -11.72 1.13 0.59
C SER A 61 -13.05 0.36 0.46
N LEU A 62 -13.50 0.14 -0.77
CA LEU A 62 -14.51 -0.88 -1.09
C LEU A 62 -14.10 -2.28 -0.63
N PHE A 63 -12.79 -2.50 -0.47
CA PHE A 63 -12.22 -3.73 0.06
C PHE A 63 -12.75 -4.05 1.47
N PHE A 64 -13.10 -3.05 2.29
CA PHE A 64 -13.78 -3.25 3.57
C PHE A 64 -15.18 -3.90 3.46
N GLN A 65 -15.81 -3.92 2.26
CA GLN A 65 -17.11 -4.58 2.05
C GLN A 65 -16.99 -6.06 1.67
N ILE A 66 -15.87 -6.47 1.06
CA ILE A 66 -15.65 -7.87 0.60
C ILE A 66 -15.00 -8.70 1.71
N ARG A 67 -14.12 -8.07 2.49
CA ARG A 67 -13.63 -8.53 3.79
C ARG A 67 -13.48 -7.27 4.64
N PRO A 68 -14.27 -7.02 5.69
CA PRO A 68 -13.89 -5.96 6.60
C PRO A 68 -12.47 -6.28 7.11
N TYR A 69 -11.68 -5.23 7.32
CA TYR A 69 -10.32 -5.30 7.84
C TYR A 69 -9.20 -5.80 6.88
N PRO A 70 -9.19 -5.48 5.57
CA PRO A 70 -8.11 -5.93 4.68
C PRO A 70 -6.75 -5.32 5.05
N CYS A 71 -6.70 -4.10 5.57
CA CYS A 71 -5.45 -3.46 5.94
C CYS A 71 -4.73 -4.10 7.14
N THR A 72 -5.42 -4.83 8.03
CA THR A 72 -4.79 -5.49 9.17
C THR A 72 -4.19 -6.84 8.79
N VAL A 73 -4.81 -7.59 7.88
CA VAL A 73 -4.44 -9.00 7.65
C VAL A 73 -4.01 -9.36 6.23
N MET A 74 -4.23 -8.48 5.25
CA MET A 74 -3.98 -8.84 3.85
C MET A 74 -2.49 -8.85 3.52
N LEU A 75 -2.04 -9.93 2.87
CA LEU A 75 -0.68 -10.12 2.35
C LEU A 75 -0.64 -10.05 0.82
N GLY A 76 -1.37 -9.09 0.26
CA GLY A 76 -1.60 -8.96 -1.19
C GLY A 76 -0.31 -8.79 -2.01
N ILE A 77 0.75 -8.22 -1.42
CA ILE A 77 2.03 -7.99 -2.11
C ILE A 77 2.62 -9.26 -2.72
N SER A 78 2.52 -10.39 -2.03
CA SER A 78 3.08 -11.66 -2.47
C SER A 78 2.35 -12.30 -3.65
N LYS A 79 1.17 -11.77 -4.01
CA LYS A 79 0.29 -12.32 -5.06
C LYS A 79 0.50 -11.67 -6.42
N TYR A 80 1.32 -10.62 -6.49
CA TYR A 80 1.58 -9.94 -7.76
C TYR A 80 2.46 -10.79 -8.69
N PRO A 81 2.16 -10.84 -10.00
CA PRO A 81 3.06 -11.47 -10.98
C PRO A 81 4.48 -10.88 -10.96
N SER A 82 4.62 -9.60 -10.59
CA SER A 82 5.90 -8.90 -10.46
C SER A 82 6.67 -9.23 -9.18
N TYR A 83 6.10 -9.97 -8.23
CA TYR A 83 6.66 -10.12 -6.89
C TYR A 83 8.05 -10.75 -6.87
N GLN A 84 8.31 -11.77 -7.70
CA GLN A 84 9.64 -12.39 -7.77
C GLN A 84 10.70 -11.43 -8.32
N ARG A 85 10.33 -10.59 -9.31
CA ARG A 85 11.19 -9.52 -9.83
C ARG A 85 11.43 -8.45 -8.77
N PHE A 86 10.39 -8.07 -8.03
CA PHE A 86 10.50 -7.16 -6.89
C PHE A 86 11.52 -7.66 -5.86
N LEU A 87 11.44 -8.93 -5.46
CA LEU A 87 12.40 -9.52 -4.53
C LEU A 87 13.82 -9.58 -5.12
N ALA A 88 13.95 -9.87 -6.42
CA ALA A 88 15.26 -9.86 -7.11
C ALA A 88 15.91 -8.47 -7.08
N ILE A 89 15.14 -7.38 -7.29
CA ILE A 89 15.64 -6.00 -7.15
C ILE A 89 16.26 -5.78 -5.77
N GLY A 90 15.58 -6.20 -4.70
CA GLY A 90 16.08 -6.04 -3.34
C GLY A 90 17.36 -6.83 -3.06
N ARG A 91 17.48 -8.05 -3.61
CA ARG A 91 18.61 -8.96 -3.35
C ARG A 91 19.84 -8.69 -4.22
N GLU A 92 19.63 -8.30 -5.48
CA GLU A 92 20.68 -8.28 -6.50
C GLU A 92 21.22 -6.87 -6.75
N ARG A 93 20.42 -5.83 -6.49
CA ARG A 93 20.83 -4.43 -6.69
C ARG A 93 21.22 -3.81 -5.35
N GLU A 94 22.52 -3.58 -5.19
CA GLU A 94 23.06 -2.89 -4.02
C GLU A 94 22.44 -1.49 -3.88
N GLY A 95 21.98 -1.16 -2.66
CA GLY A 95 21.34 0.12 -2.38
C GLY A 95 19.94 0.30 -2.97
N ALA A 96 19.29 -0.76 -3.47
CA ALA A 96 17.94 -0.64 -4.01
C ALA A 96 16.93 -0.22 -2.93
N ILE A 97 16.19 0.86 -3.17
CA ILE A 97 15.19 1.36 -2.22
C ILE A 97 13.80 0.86 -2.58
N TYR A 98 13.09 0.30 -1.61
CA TYR A 98 11.68 -0.04 -1.69
C TYR A 98 10.84 0.96 -0.88
N VAL A 99 9.83 1.57 -1.51
CA VAL A 99 8.83 2.42 -0.84
C VAL A 99 7.45 1.77 -0.88
N GLU A 100 6.84 1.55 0.28
CA GLU A 100 5.44 1.14 0.42
C GLU A 100 4.55 2.36 0.72
N ILE A 101 3.67 2.72 -0.21
CA ILE A 101 2.74 3.86 -0.06
C ILE A 101 1.39 3.38 0.47
N GLY A 102 0.93 4.01 1.56
CA GLY A 102 -0.30 3.61 2.24
C GLY A 102 -0.12 2.28 2.98
N CYS A 103 0.97 2.17 3.76
CA CYS A 103 1.41 0.89 4.33
C CYS A 103 0.48 0.35 5.42
N CYS A 104 -0.40 1.18 6.01
CA CYS A 104 -1.16 0.85 7.21
C CYS A 104 -0.25 0.19 8.26
N PHE A 105 -0.58 -1.02 8.72
CA PHE A 105 0.16 -1.76 9.75
C PHE A 105 1.52 -2.33 9.27
N GLY A 106 1.91 -2.10 8.01
CA GLY A 106 3.20 -2.54 7.46
C GLY A 106 3.23 -4.01 7.03
N ASN A 107 2.08 -4.58 6.67
CA ASN A 107 1.97 -5.99 6.26
C ASN A 107 2.85 -6.31 5.04
N GLY A 108 2.82 -5.45 4.02
CA GLY A 108 3.57 -5.68 2.78
C GLY A 108 5.07 -5.60 3.01
N ALA A 109 5.55 -4.57 3.71
CA ALA A 109 6.94 -4.45 4.15
C ALA A 109 7.43 -5.69 4.91
N ARG A 110 6.67 -6.18 5.89
CA ARG A 110 7.04 -7.37 6.67
C ARG A 110 7.02 -8.64 5.85
N LYS A 111 6.05 -8.77 4.94
CA LYS A 111 6.01 -9.90 4.01
C LYS A 111 7.21 -9.89 3.06
N ALA A 112 7.57 -8.73 2.53
CA ALA A 112 8.76 -8.57 1.69
C ALA A 112 10.04 -8.98 2.45
N VAL A 113 10.21 -8.55 3.70
CA VAL A 113 11.36 -8.96 4.54
C VAL A 113 11.36 -10.45 4.81
N ALA A 114 10.22 -11.03 5.18
CA ALA A 114 10.10 -12.47 5.43
C ALA A 114 10.46 -13.31 4.18
N ASP A 115 10.24 -12.75 2.97
CA ASP A 115 10.57 -13.40 1.70
C ASP A 115 11.96 -12.99 1.15
N GLY A 116 12.77 -12.27 1.95
CA GLY A 116 14.18 -12.00 1.67
C GLY A 116 14.50 -10.62 1.09
N PHE A 117 13.57 -9.65 1.15
CA PHE A 117 13.90 -8.24 0.84
C PHE A 117 14.69 -7.62 2.01
N PRO A 118 15.82 -6.94 1.79
CA PRO A 118 16.62 -6.39 2.89
C PRO A 118 15.87 -5.31 3.68
N VAL A 119 15.72 -5.49 5.00
CA VAL A 119 14.91 -4.58 5.85
C VAL A 119 15.43 -3.14 5.86
N HIS A 120 16.74 -2.94 5.78
CA HIS A 120 17.37 -1.62 5.76
C HIS A 120 17.17 -0.87 4.43
N GLN A 121 16.63 -1.56 3.41
CA GLN A 121 16.30 -1.00 2.10
C GLN A 121 14.82 -0.58 1.98
N ILE A 122 14.05 -0.66 3.09
CA ILE A 122 12.60 -0.43 3.08
C ILE A 122 12.26 0.89 3.76
N ILE A 123 11.40 1.66 3.07
CA ILE A 123 10.71 2.83 3.61
C ILE A 123 9.20 2.58 3.49
N ALA A 124 8.51 2.59 4.61
CA ALA A 124 7.05 2.54 4.67
C ALA A 124 6.49 3.94 4.90
N THR A 125 5.38 4.29 4.25
CA THR A 125 4.73 5.59 4.44
C THR A 125 3.21 5.47 4.51
N ASP A 126 2.63 6.24 5.41
CA ASP A 126 1.20 6.42 5.58
C ASP A 126 0.94 7.81 6.20
N LEU A 127 -0.30 8.27 6.19
CA LEU A 127 -0.66 9.58 6.74
C LEU A 127 -0.48 9.62 8.27
N HIS A 128 -0.76 8.51 8.95
CA HIS A 128 -0.76 8.45 10.42
C HIS A 128 0.32 7.50 10.96
N SER A 129 1.21 8.03 11.79
CA SER A 129 2.25 7.23 12.48
C SER A 129 1.69 6.17 13.43
N ASP A 130 0.46 6.34 13.90
CA ASP A 130 -0.22 5.34 14.72
C ASP A 130 -0.43 4.01 13.99
N PHE A 131 -0.58 4.01 12.67
CA PHE A 131 -0.63 2.78 11.90
C PHE A 131 0.65 1.96 12.06
N TRP A 132 1.81 2.62 11.95
CA TRP A 132 3.11 1.97 12.11
C TRP A 132 3.35 1.45 13.53
N ARG A 133 3.01 2.27 14.53
CA ARG A 133 3.08 1.89 15.95
C ARG A 133 2.22 0.66 16.24
N LEU A 134 0.98 0.64 15.74
CA LEU A 134 0.09 -0.50 15.89
C LEU A 134 0.54 -1.70 15.04
N GLY A 135 1.24 -1.47 13.93
CA GLY A 135 1.93 -2.51 13.17
C GLY A 135 2.98 -3.24 14.01
N HIS A 136 3.83 -2.51 14.73
CA HIS A 136 4.76 -3.13 15.68
C HIS A 136 4.04 -3.99 16.73
N LYS A 137 2.91 -3.51 17.25
CA LYS A 137 2.07 -4.29 18.18
C LYS A 137 1.47 -5.54 17.53
N LEU A 138 0.92 -5.41 16.32
CA LEU A 138 0.33 -6.51 15.54
C LEU A 138 1.34 -7.64 15.36
N PHE A 139 2.57 -7.30 14.98
CA PHE A 139 3.62 -8.25 14.69
C PHE A 139 4.53 -8.55 15.89
N LYS A 140 4.16 -8.11 17.10
CA LYS A 140 4.95 -8.28 18.33
C LYS A 140 6.45 -7.97 18.16
N SER A 141 6.73 -6.88 17.43
CA SER A 141 8.07 -6.44 17.08
C SER A 141 8.37 -5.05 17.65
N THR A 142 9.63 -4.64 17.59
CA THR A 142 10.10 -3.30 17.98
C THR A 142 10.84 -2.66 16.79
N PRO A 143 11.14 -1.35 16.85
CA PRO A 143 12.04 -0.73 15.89
C PRO A 143 13.40 -1.44 15.79
N ASP A 144 13.88 -2.06 16.86
CA ASP A 144 15.15 -2.80 16.84
C ASP A 144 15.04 -4.14 16.11
N SER A 145 13.93 -4.88 16.28
CA SER A 145 13.72 -6.16 15.60
C SER A 145 13.18 -6.03 14.18
N PHE A 146 12.61 -4.87 13.83
CA PHE A 146 12.17 -4.53 12.48
C PHE A 146 12.54 -3.08 12.13
N PRO A 147 13.81 -2.82 11.76
CA PRO A 147 14.35 -1.46 11.59
C PRO A 147 14.04 -0.83 10.22
N ALA A 148 12.90 -1.18 9.61
CA ALA A 148 12.44 -0.50 8.40
C ALA A 148 12.09 0.95 8.73
N ARG A 149 12.46 1.88 7.84
CA ARG A 149 12.18 3.30 8.06
C ARG A 149 10.69 3.57 7.83
N PHE A 150 10.07 4.35 8.71
CA PHE A 150 8.71 4.86 8.51
C PHE A 150 8.71 6.38 8.41
N ILE A 151 7.95 6.90 7.44
CA ILE A 151 7.76 8.34 7.21
C ILE A 151 6.24 8.63 7.20
N ALA A 152 5.77 9.37 8.19
CA ALA A 152 4.42 9.91 8.17
C ALA A 152 4.35 11.04 7.13
N ALA A 153 3.52 10.89 6.11
CA ALA A 153 3.38 11.89 5.05
C ALA A 153 1.99 11.86 4.42
N ASP A 154 1.46 13.04 4.12
CA ASP A 154 0.41 13.17 3.11
C ASP A 154 1.09 13.19 1.73
N ILE A 155 0.77 12.20 0.89
CA ILE A 155 1.33 12.10 -0.45
C ILE A 155 0.90 13.26 -1.37
N LEU A 156 -0.24 13.91 -1.05
CA LEU A 156 -0.74 15.08 -1.79
C LEU A 156 -0.02 16.36 -1.39
N ASP A 157 0.60 16.41 -0.22
CA ASP A 157 1.45 17.52 0.22
C ASP A 157 2.90 17.40 -0.27
N PHE A 158 3.19 16.44 -1.16
CA PHE A 158 4.51 16.28 -1.74
C PHE A 158 4.95 17.56 -2.45
N LYS A 159 6.00 18.18 -1.92
CA LYS A 159 6.68 19.32 -2.53
C LYS A 159 7.99 18.85 -3.11
N ASP A 160 8.08 18.92 -4.42
CA ASP A 160 9.33 18.67 -5.12
C ASP A 160 10.34 19.76 -4.76
N SER A 161 11.39 19.41 -4.02
CA SER A 161 12.51 20.30 -3.74
C SER A 161 13.72 19.88 -4.56
N SER A 162 14.27 20.80 -5.35
CA SER A 162 15.55 20.60 -6.06
C SER A 162 16.76 20.49 -5.12
N GLU A 163 16.59 20.84 -3.84
CA GLU A 163 17.59 20.64 -2.81
C GLU A 163 17.64 19.15 -2.43
N ASN A 164 18.55 18.42 -3.05
CA ASN A 164 18.94 17.08 -2.64
C ASN A 164 19.56 17.17 -1.23
N SER A 165 18.73 17.10 -0.19
CA SER A 165 19.22 16.90 1.16
C SER A 165 19.84 15.51 1.22
N ALA A 166 21.17 15.48 1.12
CA ALA A 166 21.95 14.25 1.12
C ALA A 166 21.64 13.44 2.39
N TYR A 167 21.35 12.17 2.21
CA TYR A 167 21.32 11.16 3.26
C TYR A 167 22.41 10.14 2.97
N THR A 168 23.05 9.62 4.02
CA THR A 168 24.10 8.59 3.87
C THR A 168 23.55 7.19 4.11
N ALA A 169 22.46 7.09 4.87
CA ALA A 169 21.72 5.85 5.10
C ALA A 169 20.21 6.08 5.02
N ILE A 170 19.46 5.05 4.63
CA ILE A 170 17.99 5.08 4.52
C ILE A 170 17.32 5.40 5.87
N SER A 171 17.94 5.01 6.98
CA SER A 171 17.49 5.35 8.34
C SER A 171 17.47 6.86 8.62
N GLU A 172 18.26 7.66 7.90
CA GLU A 172 18.38 9.11 8.07
C GLU A 172 17.34 9.90 7.27
N VAL A 173 16.66 9.26 6.31
CA VAL A 173 15.68 9.90 5.43
C VAL A 173 14.50 10.41 6.27
N GLN A 174 14.21 11.70 6.15
CA GLN A 174 13.13 12.37 6.87
C GLN A 174 11.91 12.62 6.00
N THR A 175 12.09 12.86 4.70
CA THR A 175 11.00 13.20 3.78
C THR A 175 11.09 12.39 2.49
N LEU A 176 9.94 12.20 1.82
CA LEU A 176 9.90 11.53 0.52
C LEU A 176 10.66 12.33 -0.57
N ALA A 177 10.74 13.67 -0.45
CA ALA A 177 11.44 14.51 -1.42
C ALA A 177 12.93 14.16 -1.54
N GLN A 178 13.56 13.69 -0.45
CA GLN A 178 14.94 13.20 -0.46
C GLN A 178 15.16 12.00 -1.39
N LEU A 179 14.11 11.25 -1.67
CA LEU A 179 14.18 10.01 -2.46
C LEU A 179 14.02 10.23 -3.96
N ARG A 180 13.96 11.49 -4.42
CA ARG A 180 13.83 11.84 -5.84
C ARG A 180 14.77 11.03 -6.73
N GLY A 181 14.21 10.31 -7.71
CA GLY A 181 14.97 9.53 -8.68
C GLY A 181 15.80 8.37 -8.11
N SER A 182 15.61 7.98 -6.85
CA SER A 182 16.43 6.97 -6.17
C SER A 182 15.67 5.67 -5.86
N VAL A 183 14.35 5.67 -5.93
CA VAL A 183 13.53 4.53 -5.53
C VAL A 183 13.52 3.45 -6.60
N SER A 184 13.92 2.23 -6.26
CA SER A 184 14.00 1.10 -7.20
C SER A 184 12.67 0.36 -7.35
N ALA A 185 11.88 0.30 -6.28
CA ALA A 185 10.56 -0.32 -6.30
C ALA A 185 9.57 0.51 -5.47
N ILE A 186 8.39 0.77 -6.03
CA ILE A 186 7.28 1.41 -5.30
C ILE A 186 6.07 0.47 -5.34
N HIS A 187 5.50 0.19 -4.18
CA HIS A 187 4.27 -0.58 -4.05
C HIS A 187 3.13 0.32 -3.56
N ALA A 188 1.99 0.28 -4.24
CA ALA A 188 0.76 0.93 -3.80
C ALA A 188 -0.45 0.06 -4.15
N ALA A 189 -1.10 -0.51 -3.15
CA ALA A 189 -2.23 -1.43 -3.32
C ALA A 189 -3.44 -0.96 -2.51
N ALA A 190 -4.62 -1.02 -3.11
CA ALA A 190 -5.84 -0.54 -2.46
C ALA A 190 -5.66 0.89 -1.88
N PHE A 191 -5.03 1.77 -2.68
CA PHE A 191 -4.67 3.13 -2.30
C PHE A 191 -5.36 4.18 -3.18
N PHE A 192 -5.16 4.12 -4.50
CA PHE A 192 -5.68 5.11 -5.46
C PHE A 192 -7.20 5.34 -5.37
N HIS A 193 -7.99 4.32 -5.00
CA HIS A 193 -9.45 4.45 -4.91
C HIS A 193 -9.94 5.40 -3.79
N LEU A 194 -9.02 5.87 -2.94
CA LEU A 194 -9.30 6.82 -1.87
C LEU A 194 -9.43 8.26 -2.40
N PHE A 195 -8.98 8.49 -3.63
CA PHE A 195 -8.76 9.80 -4.23
C PHE A 195 -9.61 9.98 -5.50
N ASP A 196 -9.89 11.22 -5.85
CA ASP A 196 -10.52 11.57 -7.14
C ASP A 196 -9.53 11.47 -8.31
N GLU A 197 -9.99 11.71 -9.54
CA GLU A 197 -9.15 11.57 -10.74
C GLU A 197 -7.90 12.48 -10.72
N GLU A 198 -8.05 13.73 -10.30
CA GLU A 198 -6.95 14.72 -10.31
C GLU A 198 -5.91 14.35 -9.26
N GLN A 199 -6.36 13.97 -8.07
CA GLN A 199 -5.51 13.48 -7.00
C GLN A 199 -4.80 12.16 -7.38
N GLN A 200 -5.48 11.23 -8.06
CA GLN A 200 -4.85 10.00 -8.56
C GLN A 200 -3.72 10.31 -9.55
N LEU A 201 -3.93 11.28 -10.45
CA LEU A 201 -2.89 11.76 -11.36
C LEU A 201 -1.72 12.41 -10.60
N GLN A 202 -1.99 13.26 -9.62
CA GLN A 202 -0.96 13.90 -8.79
C GLN A 202 -0.11 12.85 -8.07
N ILE A 203 -0.73 11.86 -7.44
CA ILE A 203 -0.06 10.75 -6.76
C ILE A 203 0.82 9.97 -7.75
N GLY A 204 0.27 9.65 -8.93
CA GLY A 204 1.03 8.96 -9.97
C GLY A 204 2.28 9.73 -10.42
N LYS A 205 2.18 11.05 -10.57
CA LYS A 205 3.33 11.93 -10.85
C LYS A 205 4.35 11.94 -9.71
N THR A 206 3.90 12.02 -8.46
CA THR A 206 4.79 11.92 -7.28
C THR A 206 5.55 10.59 -7.30
N MET A 207 4.87 9.47 -7.54
CA MET A 207 5.52 8.15 -7.62
C MET A 207 6.56 8.11 -8.75
N ALA A 208 6.27 8.71 -9.90
CA ALA A 208 7.23 8.81 -11.01
C ALA A 208 8.45 9.67 -10.69
N ILE A 209 8.27 10.76 -9.93
CA ILE A 209 9.37 11.62 -9.45
C ILE A 209 10.32 10.85 -8.51
N LEU A 210 9.77 10.00 -7.64
CA LEU A 210 10.55 9.18 -6.71
C LEU A 210 11.29 8.04 -7.42
N LEU A 211 10.69 7.47 -8.47
CA LEU A 211 11.20 6.30 -9.17
C LEU A 211 12.54 6.57 -9.85
N SER A 212 13.49 5.65 -9.66
CA SER A 212 14.77 5.64 -10.34
C SER A 212 14.61 5.40 -11.84
N SER A 213 15.36 6.16 -12.64
CA SER A 213 15.45 5.98 -14.09
C SER A 213 16.29 4.75 -14.49
N THR A 214 16.82 3.99 -13.53
CA THR A 214 17.58 2.77 -13.82
C THR A 214 16.65 1.71 -14.42
N PRO A 215 17.02 1.08 -15.55
CA PRO A 215 16.26 0.01 -16.16
C PRO A 215 15.87 -1.08 -15.17
N GLY A 216 14.61 -1.50 -15.26
CA GLY A 216 14.04 -2.50 -14.38
C GLY A 216 13.54 -2.00 -13.03
N SER A 217 13.63 -0.71 -12.72
CA SER A 217 12.92 -0.11 -11.59
C SER A 217 11.40 -0.19 -11.82
N ILE A 218 10.62 -0.43 -10.77
CA ILE A 218 9.19 -0.76 -10.90
C ILE A 218 8.26 0.06 -10.00
N ILE A 219 7.04 0.27 -10.49
CA ILE A 219 5.89 0.66 -9.67
C ILE A 219 4.83 -0.42 -9.84
N PHE A 220 4.28 -0.99 -8.76
CA PHE A 220 3.31 -2.08 -8.88
C PHE A 220 2.24 -2.05 -7.79
N GLY A 221 1.11 -2.68 -8.08
CA GLY A 221 0.05 -2.83 -7.10
C GLY A 221 -1.32 -3.16 -7.69
N THR A 222 -2.35 -2.78 -6.95
CA THR A 222 -3.76 -2.97 -7.34
C THR A 222 -4.57 -1.69 -7.21
N HIS A 223 -5.50 -1.52 -8.14
CA HIS A 223 -6.50 -0.46 -8.11
C HIS A 223 -7.87 -1.02 -8.50
N ILE A 224 -8.94 -0.48 -7.91
CA ILE A 224 -10.30 -0.80 -8.33
C ILE A 224 -10.58 -0.04 -9.63
N GLY A 225 -10.89 -0.76 -10.69
CA GLY A 225 -11.29 -0.22 -11.97
C GLY A 225 -12.75 -0.48 -12.31
N LEU A 226 -13.12 -0.05 -13.51
CA LEU A 226 -14.40 -0.31 -14.17
C LEU A 226 -14.16 -0.71 -15.63
N PRO A 227 -15.11 -1.33 -16.34
CA PRO A 227 -14.96 -1.56 -17.78
C PRO A 227 -14.80 -0.24 -18.57
N THR A 228 -15.45 0.82 -18.08
CA THR A 228 -15.36 2.17 -18.63
C THR A 228 -15.00 3.14 -17.50
N LYS A 229 -14.09 4.08 -17.76
CA LYS A 229 -13.69 5.14 -16.82
C LYS A 229 -14.93 5.86 -16.29
N GLY A 230 -15.00 6.06 -14.98
CA GLY A 230 -16.10 6.81 -14.38
C GLY A 230 -16.22 6.58 -12.88
N TYR A 231 -17.38 6.93 -12.34
CA TYR A 231 -17.67 6.80 -10.93
C TYR A 231 -18.39 5.50 -10.64
N ARG A 232 -17.83 4.71 -9.74
CA ARG A 232 -18.52 3.59 -9.12
C ARG A 232 -19.24 4.11 -7.89
N GLU A 233 -20.56 4.13 -7.97
CA GLU A 233 -21.41 4.29 -6.81
C GLU A 233 -21.39 2.98 -6.01
N ALA A 234 -20.75 2.99 -4.86
CA ALA A 234 -20.80 1.87 -3.95
C ALA A 234 -21.71 2.21 -2.77
N PRO A 235 -22.80 1.45 -2.56
CA PRO A 235 -23.60 1.62 -1.36
C PRO A 235 -22.71 1.36 -0.15
N ILE A 236 -22.59 2.31 0.77
CA ILE A 236 -22.14 2.01 2.12
C ILE A 236 -23.36 1.39 2.80
N ILE A 237 -23.53 0.08 2.62
CA ILE A 237 -24.71 -0.74 2.98
C ILE A 237 -25.18 -0.48 4.43
N ARG A 238 -24.31 0.04 5.31
CA ARG A 238 -24.56 0.20 6.75
C ARG A 238 -24.69 1.65 7.25
N VAL A 239 -24.59 2.65 6.37
CA VAL A 239 -24.70 4.09 6.75
C VAL A 239 -25.75 4.82 5.90
N GLY A 240 -26.44 4.15 4.98
CA GLY A 240 -27.42 4.79 4.10
C GLY A 240 -26.81 5.89 3.22
N ARG A 241 -25.51 5.85 2.96
CA ARG A 241 -24.77 6.80 2.12
C ARG A 241 -24.11 6.06 0.96
N THR A 242 -24.10 6.66 -0.21
CA THR A 242 -23.36 6.15 -1.37
C THR A 242 -22.02 6.87 -1.43
N ARG A 243 -20.90 6.13 -1.51
CA ARG A 243 -19.60 6.74 -1.81
C ARG A 243 -19.38 6.61 -3.30
N SER A 244 -19.16 7.75 -3.93
CA SER A 244 -18.65 7.82 -5.29
C SER A 244 -17.15 7.57 -5.29
N MET A 245 -16.71 6.58 -6.07
CA MET A 245 -15.31 6.21 -6.21
C MET A 245 -14.92 6.36 -7.67
N PHE A 246 -13.97 7.24 -7.97
CA PHE A 246 -13.44 7.35 -9.31
C PHE A 246 -12.58 6.12 -9.66
N CYS A 247 -12.89 5.49 -10.79
CA CYS A 247 -12.27 4.27 -11.26
C CYS A 247 -11.83 4.42 -12.72
N HIS A 248 -10.60 4.05 -13.01
CA HIS A 248 -10.12 3.92 -14.39
C HIS A 248 -10.62 2.62 -15.05
N SER A 249 -10.74 2.66 -16.38
CA SER A 249 -10.71 1.45 -17.20
C SER A 249 -9.29 0.95 -17.44
N PRO A 250 -9.08 -0.31 -17.86
CA PRO A 250 -7.75 -0.79 -18.23
C PRO A 250 -7.01 0.12 -19.21
N GLU A 251 -7.71 0.67 -20.20
CA GLU A 251 -7.16 1.51 -21.27
C GLU A 251 -6.76 2.90 -20.73
N THR A 252 -7.61 3.48 -19.89
CA THR A 252 -7.36 4.80 -19.29
C THR A 252 -6.32 4.73 -18.18
N TRP A 253 -6.23 3.61 -17.45
CA TRP A 253 -5.15 3.33 -16.51
C TRP A 253 -3.81 3.18 -17.23
N ARG A 254 -3.78 2.45 -18.36
CA ARG A 254 -2.58 2.34 -19.19
C ARG A 254 -2.10 3.70 -19.70
N SER A 255 -3.01 4.47 -20.30
CA SER A 255 -2.70 5.78 -20.87
C SER A 255 -2.23 6.80 -19.82
N LEU A 256 -2.74 6.68 -18.59
CA LEU A 256 -2.29 7.51 -17.46
C LEU A 256 -0.78 7.31 -17.21
N TRP A 257 -0.32 6.06 -17.15
CA TRP A 257 1.09 5.78 -16.90
C TRP A 257 1.96 5.97 -18.16
N ASP A 258 1.56 5.41 -19.29
CA ASP A 258 2.27 5.48 -20.57
C ASP A 258 1.68 6.57 -21.49
N GLY A 259 2.18 7.80 -21.34
CA GLY A 259 1.81 8.95 -22.17
C GLY A 259 1.43 10.20 -21.39
N VAL A 260 0.84 10.08 -20.19
CA VAL A 260 0.51 11.23 -19.33
C VAL A 260 1.54 11.44 -18.22
N ILE A 261 1.87 10.39 -17.45
CA ILE A 261 2.88 10.47 -16.38
C ILE A 261 4.28 10.27 -16.94
N PHE A 262 4.51 9.17 -17.67
CA PHE A 262 5.77 8.92 -18.36
C PHE A 262 5.64 9.27 -19.84
N LEU A 263 6.79 9.59 -20.47
CA LEU A 263 6.85 9.74 -21.92
C LEU A 263 6.43 8.43 -22.60
N LYS A 264 5.65 8.55 -23.66
CA LYS A 264 5.09 7.38 -24.33
C LYS A 264 6.20 6.44 -24.80
N GLY A 265 6.12 5.18 -24.40
CA GLY A 265 7.07 4.13 -24.74
C GLY A 265 8.34 4.09 -23.88
N THR A 266 8.45 4.87 -22.80
CA THR A 266 9.59 4.77 -21.86
C THR A 266 9.36 3.80 -20.72
N VAL A 267 8.14 3.28 -20.58
CA VAL A 267 7.78 2.28 -19.56
C VAL A 267 6.99 1.13 -20.19
N ASP A 268 7.11 -0.05 -19.57
CA ASP A 268 6.30 -1.22 -19.92
C ASP A 268 5.17 -1.43 -18.91
N LEU A 269 3.96 -1.71 -19.42
CA LEU A 269 2.81 -2.18 -18.66
C LEU A 269 2.33 -3.54 -19.23
N PRO A 270 2.60 -4.68 -18.57
CA PRO A 270 2.14 -5.96 -19.05
C PRO A 270 0.60 -6.06 -18.97
N ASP A 271 0.00 -6.55 -20.05
CA ASP A 271 -1.44 -6.58 -20.26
C ASP A 271 -2.08 -7.79 -19.55
N LYS A 272 -2.42 -7.67 -18.26
CA LYS A 272 -3.19 -8.69 -17.52
C LYS A 272 -4.24 -8.07 -16.58
N SER A 273 -5.23 -7.39 -17.14
CA SER A 273 -6.46 -7.00 -16.43
C SER A 273 -7.46 -8.16 -16.42
N GLY A 274 -7.51 -8.93 -15.33
CA GLY A 274 -8.46 -10.03 -15.17
C GLY A 274 -9.89 -9.54 -14.85
N ALA A 275 -10.86 -9.88 -15.71
CA ALA A 275 -12.24 -9.38 -15.67
C ALA A 275 -13.19 -10.13 -14.72
N LYS A 276 -12.87 -10.23 -13.42
CA LYS A 276 -13.91 -10.47 -12.40
C LYS A 276 -13.72 -9.46 -11.26
N PHE A 277 -14.69 -8.55 -11.14
CA PHE A 277 -14.72 -7.37 -10.24
C PHE A 277 -13.92 -6.13 -10.67
N CYS A 278 -13.36 -6.11 -11.89
CA CYS A 278 -12.51 -5.04 -12.44
C CYS A 278 -11.42 -4.60 -11.47
N ILE A 279 -10.66 -5.54 -10.90
CA ILE A 279 -9.43 -5.20 -10.18
C ILE A 279 -8.33 -5.06 -11.22
N LEU A 280 -7.74 -3.87 -11.29
CA LEU A 280 -6.55 -3.61 -12.09
C LEU A 280 -5.34 -4.08 -11.29
N VAL A 281 -4.68 -5.14 -11.76
CA VAL A 281 -3.37 -5.58 -11.28
C VAL A 281 -2.34 -5.07 -12.26
N TRP A 282 -1.35 -4.30 -11.80
CA TRP A 282 -0.46 -3.58 -12.69
C TRP A 282 0.97 -3.53 -12.17
N CYS A 283 1.91 -3.39 -13.11
CA CYS A 283 3.33 -3.18 -12.85
C CYS A 283 3.92 -2.33 -13.97
N ILE A 284 4.34 -1.12 -13.65
CA ILE A 284 5.12 -0.24 -14.51
C ILE A 284 6.59 -0.65 -14.38
N THR A 285 7.29 -0.79 -15.49
CA THR A 285 8.73 -1.06 -15.50
C THR A 285 9.45 -0.01 -16.33
N VAL A 286 10.50 0.60 -15.78
CA VAL A 286 11.41 1.48 -16.53
C VAL A 286 12.23 0.65 -17.52
N ARG A 287 12.28 1.09 -18.79
CA ARG A 287 13.07 0.46 -19.85
C ARG A 287 14.56 0.78 -19.74
#